data_AF-A0A849QHK5-F1
#
_entry.id   AF-A0A849QHK5-F1
#
_cell.length_a   1.000
_cell.length_b   1.000
_cell.length_c   1.000
_cell.angle_alpha   90.00
_cell.angle_beta   90.00
_cell.angle_gamma   90.00
#
_symmetry.space_group_name_H-M   'P 1'
#
loop_
_entity.id
_entity.type
_entity.pdbx_description
1 polymer ?
#
loop_
_entity_poly.entity_id
_entity_poly.type
_entity_poly.pdbx_seq_one_letter_code
_entity_poly.pdbx_strand_id
1 'polypeptide(L)'
;MVHDVLSHSNYEKILKILTDDKKMKEIYSKTDNNYEKLHIYRIFFNSKDATESSVIRKFINEAFHVENDYIYQLNPRKYQMVPQFVIDECDKAINDI
;
A
#
# COMPACT_ATOMS: atom_id res chain seq x y z
N MET A 1 2.91 -19.69 -19.55
CA MET A 1 1.71 -19.53 -18.69
C MET A 1 1.65 -18.07 -18.22
N VAL A 2 1.15 -17.16 -19.06
CA VAL A 2 0.88 -15.76 -18.67
C VAL A 2 -0.11 -15.20 -19.70
N HIS A 3 -1.38 -15.58 -19.57
CA HIS A 3 -2.48 -14.94 -20.27
C HIS A 3 -3.74 -15.08 -19.42
N ASP A 4 -3.71 -14.56 -18.21
CA ASP A 4 -4.92 -14.00 -17.62
C ASP A 4 -4.76 -12.48 -17.69
N VAL A 5 -4.99 -11.96 -18.90
CA VAL A 5 -5.31 -10.56 -19.08
C VAL A 5 -6.56 -10.33 -18.24
N LEU A 6 -6.44 -9.52 -17.20
CA LEU A 6 -7.56 -9.07 -16.38
C LEU A 6 -8.73 -8.73 -17.32
N SER A 7 -9.75 -9.59 -17.33
CA SER A 7 -10.94 -9.34 -18.15
C SER A 7 -11.49 -7.97 -17.77
N HIS A 8 -12.01 -7.22 -18.74
CA HIS A 8 -12.48 -5.83 -18.52
C HIS A 8 -13.46 -5.74 -17.33
N SER A 9 -14.24 -6.81 -17.10
CA SER A 9 -15.12 -6.96 -15.94
C SER A 9 -14.39 -7.02 -14.58
N ASN A 10 -13.22 -7.64 -14.51
CA ASN A 10 -12.41 -7.71 -13.28
C ASN A 10 -11.72 -6.38 -12.99
N TYR A 11 -11.26 -5.66 -14.01
CA TYR A 11 -10.70 -4.32 -13.85
C TYR A 11 -11.71 -3.35 -13.24
N GLU A 12 -12.93 -3.28 -13.78
CA GLU A 12 -14.01 -2.42 -13.28
C GLU A 12 -14.40 -2.73 -11.82
N LYS A 13 -14.39 -4.01 -11.44
CA LYS A 13 -14.63 -4.43 -10.04
C LYS A 13 -13.53 -3.93 -9.11
N ILE A 14 -12.27 -4.07 -9.51
CA ILE A 14 -11.12 -3.60 -8.72
C ILE A 14 -11.18 -2.08 -8.62
N LEU A 15 -11.46 -1.37 -9.72
CA LEU A 15 -11.57 0.09 -9.74
C LEU A 15 -12.66 0.60 -8.77
N LYS A 16 -13.83 -0.06 -8.75
CA LYS A 16 -14.91 0.24 -7.80
C LYS A 16 -14.51 0.01 -6.34
N ILE A 17 -13.66 -0.97 -6.07
CA ILE A 17 -13.11 -1.20 -4.72
C ILE A 17 -12.12 -0.10 -4.36
N LEU A 18 -11.20 0.24 -5.27
CA LEU A 18 -10.17 1.26 -5.05
C LEU A 18 -10.75 2.67 -4.85
N THR A 19 -11.91 2.95 -5.45
CA THR A 19 -12.61 4.24 -5.34
C THR A 19 -13.54 4.29 -4.11
N ASP A 20 -13.80 3.15 -3.46
CA ASP A 20 -14.65 3.05 -2.27
C ASP A 20 -13.79 3.11 -1.01
N ASP A 21 -13.77 4.29 -0.39
CA ASP A 21 -12.97 4.56 0.80
C ASP A 21 -13.25 3.60 1.95
N LYS A 22 -14.52 3.24 2.15
CA LYS A 22 -14.93 2.37 3.25
C LYS A 22 -14.41 0.96 3.05
N LYS A 23 -14.48 0.44 1.81
CA LYS A 23 -13.91 -0.86 1.47
C LYS A 23 -12.38 -0.87 1.57
N MET A 24 -11.72 0.20 1.13
CA MET A 24 -10.26 0.29 1.23
C MET A 24 -9.78 0.28 2.67
N LYS A 25 -10.47 1.00 3.57
CA LYS A 25 -10.18 0.91 5.02
C LYS A 25 -10.41 -0.49 5.58
N GLU A 26 -11.51 -1.14 5.19
CA GLU A 26 -11.81 -2.51 5.64
C GLU A 26 -10.73 -3.51 5.19
N ILE A 27 -10.26 -3.41 3.94
CA ILE A 27 -9.19 -4.24 3.39
C ILE A 27 -7.87 -3.98 4.13
N TYR A 28 -7.56 -2.71 4.40
CA TYR A 28 -6.37 -2.33 5.17
C TYR A 28 -6.39 -2.93 6.58
N SER A 29 -7.51 -2.82 7.31
CA SER A 29 -7.65 -3.37 8.66
C SER A 29 -7.60 -4.90 8.71
N LYS A 30 -8.00 -5.59 7.65
CA LYS A 30 -7.95 -7.06 7.53
C LYS A 30 -6.59 -7.60 7.11
N THR A 31 -5.66 -6.74 6.71
CA THR A 31 -4.35 -7.16 6.21
C THR A 31 -3.39 -7.31 7.39
N ASP A 32 -2.83 -8.50 7.57
CA ASP A 32 -1.89 -8.78 8.67
C ASP A 32 -0.43 -8.43 8.34
N ASN A 33 -0.11 -8.27 7.05
CA ASN A 33 1.24 -8.05 6.58
C ASN A 33 1.55 -6.55 6.45
N ASN A 34 2.57 -6.06 7.17
CA ASN A 34 2.96 -4.65 7.16
C ASN A 34 3.38 -4.16 5.77
N TYR A 35 3.99 -5.03 4.95
CA TYR A 35 4.34 -4.69 3.57
C TYR A 35 3.11 -4.54 2.68
N GLU A 36 2.07 -5.36 2.88
CA GLU A 36 0.82 -5.26 2.13
C GLU A 36 -0.01 -4.05 2.60
N LYS A 37 -0.03 -3.76 3.91
CA LYS A 37 -0.59 -2.53 4.46
C LYS A 37 0.04 -1.30 3.82
N LEU A 38 1.37 -1.25 3.69
CA LEU A 38 2.08 -0.14 3.06
C LEU A 38 1.68 0.05 1.58
N HIS A 39 1.47 -1.04 0.84
CA HIS A 39 0.98 -0.98 -0.53
C HIS A 39 -0.45 -0.45 -0.63
N ILE A 40 -1.35 -0.94 0.23
CA ILE A 40 -2.75 -0.50 0.28
C ILE A 40 -2.82 0.97 0.66
N TYR A 41 -2.04 1.38 1.67
CA TYR A 41 -1.88 2.76 2.11
C TYR A 41 -1.46 3.66 0.94
N ARG A 42 -0.41 3.27 0.20
CA ARG A 42 0.05 4.02 -0.97
C ARG A 42 -1.03 4.17 -2.03
N ILE A 43 -1.78 3.13 -2.34
CA ILE A 43 -2.85 3.22 -3.35
C ILE A 43 -3.95 4.18 -2.88
N PHE A 44 -4.34 4.08 -1.61
CA PHE A 44 -5.38 4.91 -1.00
C PHE A 44 -4.99 6.39 -0.93
N PHE A 45 -3.75 6.68 -0.57
CA PHE A 45 -3.22 8.03 -0.42
C PHE A 45 -2.63 8.64 -1.69
N ASN A 46 -2.23 7.85 -2.69
CA ASN A 46 -1.76 8.41 -3.96
C ASN A 46 -2.88 9.12 -4.75
N SER A 47 -4.15 8.79 -4.48
CA SER A 47 -5.31 9.47 -5.06
C SER A 47 -5.81 10.67 -4.26
N LYS A 48 -5.29 10.89 -3.04
CA LYS A 48 -5.69 11.97 -2.16
C LYS A 48 -4.47 12.81 -1.84
N ASP A 49 -4.48 14.11 -2.12
CA ASP A 49 -3.43 15.03 -1.67
C ASP A 49 -3.46 15.17 -0.13
N ALA A 50 -3.17 14.08 0.58
CA ALA A 50 -3.12 14.08 2.00
C ALA A 50 -1.85 14.78 2.44
N THR A 51 -2.04 15.67 3.41
CA THR A 51 -1.01 16.30 4.21
C THR A 51 -0.33 15.25 5.10
N GLU A 52 0.38 14.32 4.47
CA GLU A 52 1.22 13.38 5.19
C GLU A 52 2.44 14.11 5.76
N SER A 53 2.89 13.64 6.92
CA SER A 53 4.24 13.89 7.42
C SER A 53 5.25 13.70 6.27
N SER A 54 6.00 14.74 5.95
CA SER A 54 7.02 14.71 4.88
C SER A 54 8.03 13.57 5.05
N VAL A 55 8.22 13.11 6.29
CA VAL A 55 9.09 11.98 6.64
C VAL A 55 8.51 10.64 6.18
N ILE A 56 7.21 10.41 6.36
CA ILE A 56 6.55 9.17 5.93
C ILE A 56 6.46 9.11 4.41
N ARG A 57 6.10 10.23 3.77
CA ARG A 57 6.09 10.31 2.31
C ARG A 57 7.47 10.07 1.71
N LYS A 58 8.52 10.61 2.35
CA LYS A 58 9.92 10.36 1.94
C LYS A 58 10.30 8.89 2.13
N PHE A 59 9.96 8.27 3.27
CA PHE A 59 10.23 6.86 3.53
C PHE A 59 9.54 5.96 2.50
N ILE A 60 8.26 6.17 2.22
CA ILE A 60 7.51 5.42 1.21
C ILE A 60 8.16 5.61 -0.16
N ASN A 61 8.48 6.85 -0.55
CA ASN A 61 9.13 7.10 -1.83
C ASN A 61 10.50 6.40 -1.94
N GLU A 62 11.34 6.44 -0.91
CA GLU A 62 12.64 5.76 -0.89
C GLU A 62 12.50 4.23 -0.87
N ALA A 63 11.58 3.70 -0.06
CA ALA A 63 11.30 2.25 0.04
C ALA A 63 10.71 1.66 -1.24
N PHE A 64 10.15 2.50 -2.13
CA PHE A 64 9.57 2.08 -3.41
C PHE A 64 10.33 2.56 -4.65
N HIS A 65 11.37 3.38 -4.52
CA HIS A 65 12.32 3.71 -5.60
C HIS A 65 13.32 2.57 -5.83
N VAL A 66 12.78 1.36 -5.99
CA VAL A 66 13.53 0.12 -6.08
C VAL A 66 13.74 -0.23 -7.55
N GLU A 67 14.65 0.47 -8.22
CA GLU A 67 15.06 0.06 -9.56
C GLU A 67 16.15 -1.02 -9.54
N ASN A 68 16.94 -1.17 -8.46
CA ASN A 68 17.98 -2.20 -8.35
C ASN A 68 18.08 -2.92 -6.98
N ASP A 69 17.54 -2.37 -5.89
CA ASP A 69 17.75 -2.94 -4.55
C ASP A 69 16.90 -4.20 -4.25
N TYR A 70 15.81 -4.45 -4.99
CA TYR A 70 14.96 -5.62 -4.79
C TYR A 70 15.72 -6.93 -5.06
N ILE A 71 16.74 -6.88 -5.91
CA ILE A 71 17.56 -8.04 -6.30
C ILE A 71 18.34 -8.58 -5.10
N TYR A 72 18.70 -7.72 -4.14
CA TYR A 72 19.53 -8.06 -2.98
C TYR A 72 18.78 -8.08 -1.64
N GLN A 73 17.47 -7.78 -1.63
CA GLN A 73 16.66 -7.75 -0.41
C GLN A 73 15.99 -9.11 -0.14
N LEU A 74 15.93 -9.47 1.15
CA LEU A 74 15.12 -10.59 1.60
C LEU A 74 13.64 -10.33 1.28
N ASN A 75 12.88 -11.39 0.97
CA ASN A 75 11.46 -11.28 0.62
C ASN A 75 10.70 -10.44 1.68
N PRO A 76 10.25 -9.21 1.34
CA PRO A 76 9.70 -8.29 2.32
C PRO A 76 8.36 -8.77 2.89
N ARG A 77 7.63 -9.61 2.16
CA ARG A 77 6.41 -10.28 2.67
C ARG A 77 6.74 -11.32 3.73
N LYS A 78 7.90 -11.97 3.64
CA LYS A 78 8.35 -13.02 4.57
C LYS A 78 9.03 -12.46 5.82
N TYR A 79 9.81 -11.39 5.67
CA TYR A 79 10.68 -10.88 6.74
C TYR A 79 10.23 -9.55 7.35
N GLN A 80 9.06 -9.01 6.96
CA GLN A 80 8.45 -7.82 7.57
C GLN A 80 9.46 -6.68 7.77
N MET A 81 10.15 -6.29 6.70
CA MET A 81 11.25 -5.31 6.74
C MET A 81 10.75 -3.86 7.00
N VAL A 82 9.42 -3.65 7.08
CA VAL A 82 8.81 -2.35 7.30
C VAL A 82 8.84 -2.03 8.80
N PRO A 83 9.48 -0.92 9.22
CA PRO A 83 9.51 -0.53 10.62
C PRO A 83 8.11 -0.26 11.18
N GLN A 84 7.89 -0.66 12.43
CA GLN A 84 6.58 -0.52 13.09
C GLN A 84 6.09 0.94 13.15
N PHE A 85 6.99 1.90 13.36
CA PHE A 85 6.65 3.33 13.41
C PHE A 85 6.00 3.84 12.11
N VAL A 86 6.34 3.23 10.95
CA VAL A 86 5.74 3.60 9.66
C VAL A 86 4.29 3.13 9.61
N ILE A 87 4.03 1.92 10.11
CA ILE A 87 2.68 1.35 10.18
C ILE A 87 1.82 2.12 11.18
N ASP A 88 2.38 2.53 12.31
CA ASP A 88 1.64 3.30 13.32
C ASP A 88 1.21 4.67 12.75
N GLU A 89 2.05 5.32 11.94
CA GLU A 89 1.69 6.56 11.25
C GLU A 89 0.67 6.34 10.12
N CYS A 90 0.80 5.23 9.36
CA CYS A 90 -0.20 4.83 8.38
C CYS A 90 -1.58 4.58 9.03
N ASP A 91 -1.59 3.89 10.18
CA ASP A 91 -2.81 3.59 10.94
C ASP A 91 -3.46 4.89 11.44
N LYS A 92 -2.68 5.86 11.95
CA LYS A 92 -3.19 7.19 12.33
C LYS A 92 -3.83 7.91 11.15
N ALA A 93 -3.12 8.01 10.02
CA ALA A 93 -3.62 8.71 8.85
C ALA A 93 -4.90 8.07 8.27
N ILE A 94 -5.04 6.74 8.35
CA ILE A 94 -6.27 6.05 7.95
C ILE A 94 -7.42 6.28 8.93
N ASN A 95 -7.14 6.36 10.23
CA ASN A 95 -8.16 6.63 11.25
C ASN A 95 -8.63 8.09 11.26
N ASP A 96 -7.79 9.04 10.83
CA ASP A 96 -8.12 10.48 10.80
C ASP A 96 -9.00 10.90 9.60
N ILE A 97 -9.21 10.02 8.61
CA ILE A 97 -10.10 10.23 7.45
C ILE A 97 -11.55 9.87 7.78
#